data_AF-J4UFP1-F1
#
_entry.id   AF-J4UFP1-F1
#
_cell.length_a   1.000
_cell.length_b   1.000
_cell.length_c   1.000
_cell.angle_alpha   90.00
_cell.angle_beta   90.00
_cell.angle_gamma   90.00
#
_symmetry.space_group_name_H-M   'P 1'
#
loop_
_entity.id
_entity.type
_entity.pdbx_description
1 polymer ?
#
loop_
_entity_poly.entity_id
_entity_poly.type
_entity_poly.pdbx_seq_one_letter_code
_entity_poly.pdbx_strand_id
1 'polypeptide(L)'
;MRLAKKIAIFGTILLCSLLSKPAYAANKTISSVTIKVNSDLSIGDRTDNLSINYGSSSGGDINVYTTSDRFNIADAEITSGRSSLNIGDEVKMKITLEANSDYSFKGTYSSSNISVNGGKFLSSSKKNGDLVVNIKLNPLKGTYEAPEDVEWKDSGIGIAKWDEPSETSGYYELILLRGSTQVTRVENYKGSNYNFRNDMTQKGTYKFRIRTVSHGDKDYGRHSEWITSDEFYLDASNVSTGNNNVTTQVGSGVGWNKSGDTWYFRFPDGSLKTNGWEYIADKWYLFDDAGRMLTGWQKVEGEYYYMNSYGHMTTGWQQSNGKWYYMNAEVPRGKMLSNTWLHSSDGKYYYLDSNGAMCEGWTQISGNWYYFYPGSGYMATNTTVDSFRLGANGAWVR
;
A
#
# COMPACT_ATOMS: atom_id res chain seq x y z
N MET A 1 -109.45 56.75 37.72
CA MET A 1 -108.55 57.74 37.11
C MET A 1 -107.57 56.99 36.22
N ARG A 2 -107.37 57.50 35.01
CA ARG A 2 -106.43 57.14 33.93
C ARG A 2 -105.16 56.36 34.35
N LEU A 3 -104.46 55.58 33.52
CA LEU A 3 -104.60 55.01 32.17
C LEU A 3 -103.21 54.38 31.88
N ALA A 4 -103.17 53.13 31.40
CA ALA A 4 -102.11 52.50 30.57
C ALA A 4 -100.70 52.30 31.18
N LYS A 5 -99.90 51.28 30.82
CA LYS A 5 -99.72 50.47 29.60
C LYS A 5 -99.36 49.03 30.02
N LYS A 6 -100.00 47.97 29.48
CA LYS A 6 -99.67 47.21 28.25
C LYS A 6 -98.23 46.63 28.25
N ILE A 7 -97.89 45.41 27.86
CA ILE A 7 -98.52 44.18 27.29
C ILE A 7 -97.31 43.18 27.33
N ALA A 8 -97.44 41.96 27.90
CA ALA A 8 -97.68 40.68 27.21
C ALA A 8 -96.50 40.21 26.29
N ILE A 9 -96.09 38.95 26.12
CA ILE A 9 -96.62 37.62 26.46
C ILE A 9 -95.53 36.57 26.04
N PHE A 10 -95.48 35.44 26.75
CA PHE A 10 -95.09 34.05 26.41
C PHE A 10 -93.92 33.70 25.45
N GLY A 11 -93.22 32.62 25.80
CA GLY A 11 -92.75 31.65 24.80
C GLY A 11 -91.55 30.80 25.19
N THR A 12 -91.81 29.64 25.78
CA THR A 12 -90.93 28.46 25.98
C THR A 12 -90.00 28.11 24.82
N ILE A 13 -88.82 27.51 25.11
CA ILE A 13 -88.29 26.32 24.42
C ILE A 13 -87.24 25.61 25.30
N LEU A 14 -87.46 24.31 25.46
CA LEU A 14 -86.61 23.26 26.04
C LEU A 14 -85.46 22.96 25.06
N LEU A 15 -84.20 22.85 25.50
CA LEU A 15 -83.17 22.18 24.69
C LEU A 15 -82.15 21.44 25.56
N CYS A 16 -82.12 20.12 25.35
CA CYS A 16 -81.25 19.13 25.95
C CYS A 16 -79.76 19.49 25.87
N SER A 17 -79.06 19.42 27.00
CA SER A 17 -77.60 19.38 27.06
C SER A 17 -77.11 18.02 26.55
N LEU A 18 -76.76 17.95 25.26
CA LEU A 18 -75.98 16.87 24.70
C LEU A 18 -74.56 16.94 25.28
N LEU A 19 -74.17 15.89 26.01
CA LEU A 19 -72.78 15.58 26.33
C LEU A 19 -72.00 15.50 25.02
N SER A 20 -71.11 16.46 24.77
CA SER A 20 -70.11 16.37 23.71
C SER A 20 -69.13 15.24 24.06
N LYS A 21 -69.36 14.05 23.49
CA LYS A 21 -68.29 13.06 23.39
C LYS A 21 -67.19 13.71 22.54
N PRO A 22 -65.91 13.71 22.94
CA PRO A 22 -64.85 14.02 22.00
C PRO A 22 -64.95 12.96 20.89
N ALA A 23 -65.27 13.42 19.68
CA ALA A 23 -65.12 12.61 18.49
C ALA A 23 -63.62 12.39 18.33
N TYR A 24 -63.13 11.24 18.80
CA TYR A 24 -61.81 10.78 18.40
C TYR A 24 -61.87 10.60 16.88
N ALA A 25 -61.26 11.53 16.14
CA ALA A 25 -61.04 11.35 14.72
C ALA A 25 -60.28 10.03 14.55
N ALA A 26 -60.83 9.10 13.76
CA ALA A 26 -60.15 7.86 13.47
C ALA A 26 -58.87 8.19 12.68
N ASN A 27 -57.71 8.02 13.30
CA ASN A 27 -56.42 8.29 12.64
C ASN A 27 -56.31 7.44 11.36
N LYS A 28 -55.93 8.07 10.25
CA LYS A 28 -55.67 7.42 8.97
C LYS A 28 -54.51 6.44 9.12
N THR A 29 -54.72 5.20 8.71
CA THR A 29 -53.69 4.15 8.85
C THR A 29 -52.56 4.34 7.84
N ILE A 30 -51.32 4.34 8.32
CA ILE A 30 -50.10 4.25 7.50
C ILE A 30 -49.88 2.77 7.20
N SER A 31 -50.18 2.31 5.97
CA SER A 31 -50.05 0.88 5.62
C SER A 31 -48.67 0.50 5.04
N SER A 32 -47.90 1.49 4.58
CA SER A 32 -46.56 1.34 4.04
C SER A 32 -45.65 2.47 4.50
N VAL A 33 -44.36 2.16 4.61
CA VAL A 33 -43.32 3.08 5.08
C VAL A 33 -42.16 3.04 4.09
N THR A 34 -41.68 4.22 3.70
CA THR A 34 -40.45 4.37 2.92
C THR A 34 -39.47 5.22 3.71
N ILE A 35 -38.31 4.64 3.99
CA ILE A 35 -37.17 5.29 4.61
C ILE A 35 -36.11 5.47 3.53
N LYS A 36 -35.47 6.63 3.49
CA LYS A 36 -34.35 6.93 2.61
C LYS A 36 -33.12 7.18 3.47
N VAL A 37 -32.00 6.58 3.08
CA VAL A 37 -30.71 6.79 3.70
C VAL A 37 -29.71 7.19 2.63
N ASN A 38 -29.11 8.36 2.80
CA ASN A 38 -27.92 8.76 2.07
C ASN A 38 -26.74 8.67 3.02
N SER A 39 -25.75 7.87 2.67
CA SER A 39 -24.56 7.67 3.47
C SER A 39 -23.33 8.05 2.66
N ASP A 40 -22.51 8.95 3.19
CA ASP A 40 -21.20 9.31 2.66
C ASP A 40 -20.15 8.72 3.60
N LEU A 41 -20.01 7.40 3.52
CA LEU A 41 -19.08 6.65 4.36
C LEU A 41 -17.85 6.32 3.54
N SER A 42 -16.70 6.48 4.19
CA SER A 42 -15.39 6.15 3.67
C SER A 42 -14.77 4.99 4.44
N ILE A 43 -13.79 4.37 3.81
CA ILE A 43 -12.95 3.38 4.46
C ILE A 43 -12.15 4.07 5.57
N GLY A 44 -11.98 3.41 6.71
CA GLY A 44 -11.33 3.98 7.89
C GLY A 44 -12.26 4.80 8.79
N ASP A 45 -13.46 5.17 8.31
CA ASP A 45 -14.44 5.88 9.14
C ASP A 45 -14.80 5.03 10.36
N ARG A 46 -14.99 5.71 11.49
CA ARG A 46 -15.31 5.03 12.74
C ARG A 46 -16.75 5.26 13.11
N THR A 47 -17.52 4.19 13.33
CA THR A 47 -18.97 4.35 13.58
C THR A 47 -19.32 5.09 14.87
N ASP A 48 -18.39 5.20 15.82
CA ASP A 48 -18.53 5.99 17.05
C ASP A 48 -18.46 7.51 16.82
N ASN A 49 -17.91 7.95 15.69
CA ASN A 49 -17.72 9.37 15.35
C ASN A 49 -18.61 9.85 14.20
N LEU A 50 -19.41 8.96 13.59
CA LEU A 50 -20.27 9.33 12.48
C LEU A 50 -21.41 10.25 12.94
N SER A 51 -21.55 11.37 12.26
CA SER A 51 -22.68 12.27 12.44
C SER A 51 -23.92 11.70 11.74
N ILE A 52 -25.01 11.57 12.50
CA ILE A 52 -26.30 11.14 11.99
C ILE A 52 -27.23 12.35 11.94
N ASN A 53 -27.68 12.67 10.74
CA ASN A 53 -28.70 13.67 10.51
C ASN A 53 -30.02 12.97 10.18
N TYR A 54 -31.10 13.37 10.83
CA TYR A 54 -32.41 12.79 10.60
C TYR A 54 -33.46 13.87 10.34
N GLY A 55 -34.34 13.59 9.38
CA GLY A 55 -35.35 14.53 8.89
C GLY A 55 -34.90 15.40 7.70
N SER A 56 -33.62 15.33 7.32
CA SER A 56 -33.07 15.98 6.11
C SER A 56 -32.28 14.98 5.26
N SER A 57 -32.16 15.26 3.96
CA SER A 57 -31.41 14.43 3.01
C SER A 57 -29.90 14.68 2.98
N SER A 58 -29.41 15.69 3.71
CA SER A 58 -28.02 16.14 3.74
C SER A 58 -27.70 16.90 5.04
N GLY A 59 -26.46 16.82 5.53
CA GLY A 59 -26.00 17.54 6.72
C GLY A 59 -25.22 16.70 7.74
N GLY A 60 -25.20 15.37 7.58
CA GLY A 60 -24.31 14.47 8.32
C GLY A 60 -23.71 13.40 7.40
N ASP A 61 -22.87 12.54 7.97
CA ASP A 61 -22.24 11.40 7.27
C ASP A 61 -23.30 10.35 6.89
N ILE A 62 -24.32 10.20 7.74
CA ILE A 62 -25.52 9.41 7.44
C ILE A 62 -26.75 10.31 7.58
N ASN A 63 -27.54 10.39 6.51
CA ASN A 63 -28.75 11.19 6.44
C ASN A 63 -29.97 10.29 6.29
N VAL A 64 -30.82 10.25 7.31
CA VAL A 64 -32.03 9.42 7.36
C VAL A 64 -33.27 10.30 7.21
N TYR A 65 -34.08 10.06 6.19
CA TYR A 65 -35.23 10.90 5.90
C TYR A 65 -36.38 10.13 5.26
N THR A 66 -37.53 10.77 5.19
CA THR A 66 -38.69 10.30 4.44
C THR A 66 -39.22 11.43 3.56
N THR A 67 -39.95 11.06 2.51
CA THR A 67 -40.73 12.01 1.71
C THR A 67 -42.22 11.88 1.97
N SER A 68 -42.61 11.14 3.01
CA SER A 68 -44.01 11.03 3.44
C SER A 68 -44.41 12.26 4.23
N ASP A 69 -45.65 12.70 4.05
CA ASP A 69 -46.34 13.71 4.85
C ASP A 69 -47.10 13.11 6.06
N ARG A 70 -46.98 11.80 6.29
CA ARG A 70 -47.79 11.05 7.27
C ARG A 70 -47.05 10.76 8.57
N PHE A 71 -45.72 10.79 8.53
CA PHE A 71 -44.84 10.50 9.64
C PHE A 71 -43.51 11.21 9.45
N ASN A 72 -42.77 11.40 10.53
CA ASN A 72 -41.43 11.97 10.51
C ASN A 72 -40.41 10.97 11.08
N ILE A 73 -39.13 11.23 10.83
CA ILE A 73 -38.04 10.53 11.53
C ILE A 73 -37.83 11.24 12.86
N ALA A 74 -38.17 10.57 13.97
CA ALA A 74 -38.03 11.12 15.31
C ALA A 74 -36.63 10.90 15.90
N ASP A 75 -36.01 9.78 15.55
CA ASP A 75 -34.68 9.40 16.03
C ASP A 75 -34.01 8.42 15.06
N ALA A 76 -32.67 8.44 15.01
CA ALA A 76 -31.87 7.50 14.25
C ALA A 76 -30.52 7.29 14.94
N GLU A 77 -30.18 6.03 15.23
CA GLU A 77 -28.91 5.66 15.86
C GLU A 77 -28.27 4.45 15.17
N ILE A 78 -26.94 4.41 15.18
CA ILE A 78 -26.18 3.20 14.81
C ILE A 78 -26.27 2.23 15.98
N THR A 79 -26.63 0.98 15.68
CA THR A 79 -26.74 -0.10 16.68
C THR A 79 -25.65 -1.15 16.55
N SER A 80 -24.96 -1.20 15.40
CA SER A 80 -23.84 -2.11 15.18
C SER A 80 -22.98 -1.60 14.03
N GLY A 81 -21.67 -1.62 14.24
CA GLY A 81 -20.65 -1.18 13.28
C GLY A 81 -19.26 -1.53 13.81
N ARG A 82 -18.22 -1.31 12.98
CA ARG A 82 -16.83 -1.50 13.38
C ARG A 82 -16.21 -0.20 13.88
N SER A 83 -15.16 -0.32 14.67
CA SER A 83 -14.31 0.80 15.10
C SER A 83 -13.53 1.44 13.94
N SER A 84 -13.45 0.78 12.80
CA SER A 84 -12.89 1.27 11.53
C SER A 84 -13.61 0.50 10.42
N LEU A 85 -14.28 1.20 9.52
CA LEU A 85 -15.05 0.59 8.44
C LEU A 85 -14.13 0.14 7.30
N ASN A 86 -14.36 -1.08 6.83
CA ASN A 86 -13.71 -1.66 5.67
C ASN A 86 -14.73 -1.91 4.56
N ILE A 87 -14.23 -2.13 3.34
CA ILE A 87 -15.08 -2.50 2.20
C ILE A 87 -15.94 -3.72 2.55
N GLY A 88 -17.22 -3.63 2.22
CA GLY A 88 -18.21 -4.68 2.45
C GLY A 88 -18.82 -4.72 3.85
N ASP A 89 -18.38 -3.87 4.78
CA ASP A 89 -19.01 -3.78 6.09
C ASP A 89 -20.46 -3.31 6.00
N GLU A 90 -21.30 -3.92 6.82
CA GLU A 90 -22.73 -3.63 6.93
C GLU A 90 -23.02 -2.92 8.27
N VAL A 91 -23.21 -1.61 8.23
CA VAL A 91 -23.64 -0.82 9.40
C VAL A 91 -25.13 -1.07 9.65
N LYS A 92 -25.52 -1.32 10.91
CA LYS A 92 -26.93 -1.46 11.31
C LYS A 92 -27.40 -0.24 12.07
N MET A 93 -28.65 0.13 11.83
CA MET A 93 -29.28 1.29 12.46
C MET A 93 -30.65 0.95 13.00
N LYS A 94 -31.03 1.65 14.07
CA LYS A 94 -32.39 1.72 14.60
C LYS A 94 -32.96 3.08 14.28
N ILE A 95 -34.12 3.10 13.64
CA ILE A 95 -34.81 4.33 13.22
C ILE A 95 -36.18 4.37 13.89
N THR A 96 -36.49 5.44 14.59
CA THR A 96 -37.78 5.65 15.23
C THR A 96 -38.61 6.62 14.38
N LEU A 97 -39.82 6.21 14.04
CA LEU A 97 -40.77 6.99 13.25
C LEU A 97 -41.95 7.38 14.12
N GLU A 98 -42.32 8.66 14.07
CA GLU A 98 -43.48 9.21 14.76
C GLU A 98 -44.56 9.58 13.73
N ALA A 99 -45.79 9.16 13.96
CA ALA A 99 -46.91 9.49 13.08
C ALA A 99 -47.39 10.93 13.32
N ASN A 100 -47.71 11.64 12.24
CA ASN A 100 -48.34 12.96 12.36
C ASN A 100 -49.76 12.82 12.97
N SER A 101 -50.31 13.91 13.52
CA SER A 101 -51.53 13.92 14.37
C SER A 101 -52.71 13.09 13.84
N ASP A 102 -52.92 13.13 12.53
CA ASP A 102 -54.08 12.51 11.87
C ASP A 102 -53.81 11.06 11.43
N TYR A 103 -52.64 10.51 11.76
CA TYR A 103 -52.16 9.24 11.26
C TYR A 103 -51.80 8.27 12.40
N SER A 104 -51.80 6.98 12.08
CA SER A 104 -51.28 5.95 12.98
C SER A 104 -50.66 4.80 12.20
N PHE A 105 -49.55 4.25 12.70
CA PHE A 105 -48.95 3.06 12.11
C PHE A 105 -49.85 1.83 12.35
N LYS A 106 -49.96 0.97 11.33
CA LYS A 106 -50.65 -0.33 11.47
C LYS A 106 -49.93 -1.24 12.49
N GLY A 107 -50.59 -2.32 12.89
CA GLY A 107 -50.10 -3.21 13.95
C GLY A 107 -48.76 -3.89 13.65
N THR A 108 -48.55 -4.36 12.41
CA THR A 108 -47.36 -5.14 12.04
C THR A 108 -46.83 -4.72 10.69
N TYR A 109 -45.50 -4.64 10.58
CA TYR A 109 -44.80 -4.42 9.32
C TYR A 109 -43.85 -5.57 8.99
N SER A 110 -43.53 -5.66 7.71
CA SER A 110 -42.57 -6.62 7.13
C SER A 110 -41.91 -6.01 5.90
N SER A 111 -40.98 -6.73 5.30
CA SER A 111 -40.28 -6.31 4.08
C SER A 111 -41.20 -6.00 2.89
N SER A 112 -42.43 -6.52 2.86
CA SER A 112 -43.39 -6.22 1.78
C SER A 112 -44.02 -4.83 1.87
N ASN A 113 -43.85 -4.14 3.00
CA ASN A 113 -44.49 -2.85 3.27
C ASN A 113 -43.55 -1.84 3.94
N ILE A 114 -42.29 -2.21 4.13
CA ILE A 114 -41.19 -1.28 4.44
C ILE A 114 -40.20 -1.30 3.28
N SER A 115 -40.03 -0.15 2.65
CA SER A 115 -38.96 0.09 1.69
C SER A 115 -37.85 0.91 2.35
N VAL A 116 -36.60 0.51 2.13
CA VAL A 116 -35.42 1.22 2.61
C VAL A 116 -34.52 1.52 1.42
N ASN A 117 -34.48 2.78 0.98
CA ASN A 117 -33.50 3.21 -0.01
C ASN A 117 -32.17 3.44 0.71
N GLY A 118 -31.07 2.94 0.15
CA GLY A 118 -29.75 3.00 0.80
C GLY A 118 -29.48 1.86 1.79
N GLY A 119 -30.36 0.84 1.86
CA GLY A 119 -30.16 -0.30 2.75
C GLY A 119 -31.20 -1.41 2.59
N LYS A 120 -31.30 -2.26 3.61
CA LYS A 120 -32.28 -3.36 3.71
C LYS A 120 -32.97 -3.33 5.06
N PHE A 121 -34.27 -3.58 5.03
CA PHE A 121 -35.08 -3.83 6.23
C PHE A 121 -34.60 -5.10 6.95
N LEU A 122 -34.51 -5.05 8.28
CA LEU A 122 -34.23 -6.21 9.13
C LEU A 122 -35.47 -6.59 9.95
N SER A 123 -35.99 -5.65 10.72
CA SER A 123 -37.14 -5.89 11.60
C SER A 123 -37.84 -4.58 11.97
N SER A 124 -39.05 -4.69 12.50
CA SER A 124 -39.80 -3.55 13.03
C SER A 124 -40.56 -3.93 14.30
N SER A 125 -40.76 -2.96 15.18
CA SER A 125 -41.60 -3.09 16.37
C SER A 125 -42.34 -1.79 16.65
N LYS A 126 -43.54 -1.88 17.23
CA LYS A 126 -44.30 -0.71 17.65
C LYS A 126 -44.10 -0.47 19.15
N LYS A 127 -43.81 0.77 19.56
CA LYS A 127 -43.65 1.15 20.96
C LYS A 127 -44.31 2.51 21.18
N ASN A 128 -45.28 2.58 22.09
CA ASN A 128 -45.98 3.83 22.47
C ASN A 128 -46.61 4.63 21.31
N GLY A 129 -46.96 3.96 20.20
CA GLY A 129 -47.51 4.63 19.01
C GLY A 129 -46.50 4.75 17.87
N ASP A 130 -45.21 4.84 18.20
CA ASP A 130 -44.10 4.96 17.25
C ASP A 130 -43.75 3.62 16.60
N LEU A 131 -43.21 3.70 15.39
CA LEU A 131 -42.67 2.56 14.69
C LEU A 131 -41.13 2.60 14.74
N VAL A 132 -40.54 1.61 15.39
CA VAL A 132 -39.09 1.39 15.38
C VAL A 132 -38.76 0.43 14.25
N VAL A 133 -37.84 0.80 13.38
CA VAL A 133 -37.39 0.02 12.22
C VAL A 133 -35.89 -0.20 12.34
N ASN A 134 -35.47 -1.46 12.41
CA ASN A 134 -34.07 -1.83 12.31
C ASN A 134 -33.73 -2.09 10.84
N ILE A 135 -32.66 -1.47 10.39
CA ILE A 135 -32.16 -1.60 9.03
C ILE A 135 -30.68 -1.97 9.05
N LYS A 136 -30.19 -2.47 7.92
CA LYS A 136 -28.78 -2.45 7.58
C LYS A 136 -28.55 -1.57 6.36
N LEU A 137 -27.50 -0.78 6.37
CA LEU A 137 -27.13 0.03 5.23
C LEU A 137 -26.63 -0.85 4.08
N ASN A 138 -26.59 -0.29 2.89
CA ASN A 138 -25.87 -0.91 1.79
C ASN A 138 -24.40 -1.07 2.18
N PRO A 139 -23.77 -2.21 1.86
CA PRO A 139 -22.37 -2.45 2.17
C PRO A 139 -21.46 -1.37 1.60
N LEU A 140 -20.42 -1.01 2.35
CA LEU A 140 -19.45 0.00 1.93
C LEU A 140 -18.77 -0.45 0.63
N LYS A 141 -18.77 0.43 -0.38
CA LYS A 141 -18.09 0.17 -1.65
C LYS A 141 -16.80 0.97 -1.73
N GLY A 142 -15.78 0.41 -2.35
CA GLY A 142 -14.50 1.10 -2.52
C GLY A 142 -13.64 0.46 -3.60
N THR A 143 -12.42 0.97 -3.77
CA THR A 143 -11.37 0.34 -4.56
C THR A 143 -10.27 -0.08 -3.60
N TYR A 144 -9.78 -1.31 -3.70
CA TYR A 144 -8.67 -1.76 -2.86
C TYR A 144 -7.37 -1.06 -3.22
N GLU A 145 -6.48 -0.94 -2.25
CA GLU A 145 -5.11 -0.49 -2.45
C GLU A 145 -4.29 -1.59 -3.13
N ALA A 146 -3.30 -1.15 -3.91
CA ALA A 146 -2.42 -2.08 -4.59
C ALA A 146 -1.30 -2.56 -3.64
N PRO A 147 -0.77 -3.77 -3.82
CA PRO A 147 0.29 -4.28 -2.96
C PRO A 147 1.54 -3.40 -2.97
N GLU A 148 2.20 -3.32 -1.81
CA GLU A 148 3.40 -2.51 -1.59
C GLU A 148 4.66 -3.38 -1.70
N ASP A 149 5.84 -2.75 -1.85
CA ASP A 149 7.15 -3.41 -1.88
C ASP A 149 7.20 -4.68 -2.77
N VAL A 150 6.63 -4.54 -3.96
CA VAL A 150 6.49 -5.63 -4.95
C VAL A 150 7.83 -5.91 -5.62
N GLU A 151 8.50 -6.97 -5.18
CA GLU A 151 9.84 -7.30 -5.65
C GLU A 151 10.11 -8.83 -5.72
N TRP A 152 11.24 -9.19 -6.31
CA TRP A 152 11.75 -10.55 -6.25
C TRP A 152 12.55 -10.74 -4.96
N LYS A 153 12.43 -11.91 -4.31
CA LYS A 153 13.29 -12.23 -3.16
C LYS A 153 14.75 -12.40 -3.61
N ASP A 154 15.68 -11.84 -2.82
CA ASP A 154 17.12 -12.07 -3.00
C ASP A 154 17.52 -13.55 -2.86
N SER A 155 16.77 -14.30 -2.04
CA SER A 155 16.97 -15.73 -1.83
C SER A 155 16.00 -16.55 -2.69
N GLY A 156 16.50 -17.16 -3.76
CA GLY A 156 15.76 -18.12 -4.59
C GLY A 156 15.17 -17.51 -5.86
N ILE A 157 15.31 -18.23 -6.98
CA ILE A 157 14.89 -17.75 -8.30
C ILE A 157 13.37 -17.84 -8.46
N GLY A 158 12.76 -16.75 -8.89
CA GLY A 158 11.34 -16.71 -9.24
C GLY A 158 10.39 -16.62 -8.05
N ILE A 159 10.88 -16.27 -6.86
CA ILE A 159 10.02 -16.04 -5.69
C ILE A 159 9.64 -14.55 -5.66
N ALA A 160 8.39 -14.27 -6.01
CA ALA A 160 7.77 -12.95 -5.84
C ALA A 160 7.44 -12.73 -4.37
N LYS A 161 7.60 -11.50 -3.87
CA LYS A 161 7.10 -11.06 -2.57
C LYS A 161 6.48 -9.65 -2.66
N TRP A 162 5.62 -9.34 -1.70
CA TRP A 162 4.96 -8.05 -1.56
C TRP A 162 4.50 -7.86 -0.12
N ASP A 163 4.32 -6.61 0.26
CA ASP A 163 3.68 -6.22 1.50
C ASP A 163 2.18 -6.00 1.29
N GLU A 164 1.41 -6.43 2.27
CA GLU A 164 -0.05 -6.31 2.27
C GLU A 164 -0.42 -4.85 2.56
N PRO A 165 -1.17 -4.17 1.66
CA PRO A 165 -1.52 -2.77 1.87
C PRO A 165 -2.59 -2.66 2.97
N SER A 166 -2.77 -1.46 3.52
CA SER A 166 -3.77 -1.20 4.55
C SER A 166 -5.18 -1.63 4.12
N GLU A 167 -5.59 -1.23 2.92
CA GLU A 167 -6.94 -1.47 2.42
C GLU A 167 -6.98 -2.59 1.38
N THR A 168 -7.14 -3.80 1.89
CA THR A 168 -7.01 -5.02 1.11
C THR A 168 -8.10 -6.04 1.42
N SER A 169 -8.38 -6.91 0.46
CA SER A 169 -9.13 -8.14 0.69
C SER A 169 -8.26 -9.26 1.28
N GLY A 170 -6.93 -9.11 1.21
CA GLY A 170 -5.95 -10.16 1.47
C GLY A 170 -5.82 -11.20 0.34
N TYR A 171 -6.49 -10.98 -0.79
CA TYR A 171 -6.44 -11.84 -1.98
C TYR A 171 -5.88 -11.08 -3.17
N TYR A 172 -5.07 -11.77 -3.95
CA TYR A 172 -4.28 -11.20 -5.02
C TYR A 172 -4.46 -11.97 -6.33
N GLU A 173 -4.27 -11.26 -7.42
CA GLU A 173 -4.06 -11.83 -8.74
C GLU A 173 -2.65 -11.48 -9.19
N LEU A 174 -1.92 -12.49 -9.65
CA LEU A 174 -0.55 -12.35 -10.12
C LEU A 174 -0.43 -12.81 -11.57
N ILE A 175 0.40 -12.12 -12.33
CA ILE A 175 0.71 -12.49 -13.71
C ILE A 175 2.22 -12.46 -13.91
N LEU A 176 2.77 -13.60 -14.28
CA LEU A 176 4.17 -13.72 -14.68
C LEU A 176 4.31 -13.34 -16.16
N LEU A 177 5.27 -12.48 -16.45
CA LEU A 177 5.61 -12.03 -17.79
C LEU A 177 7.05 -12.44 -18.13
N ARG A 178 7.27 -12.87 -19.38
CA ARG A 178 8.61 -12.97 -19.99
C ARG A 178 8.66 -12.00 -21.16
N GLY A 179 9.45 -10.93 -21.03
CA GLY A 179 9.31 -9.75 -21.89
C GLY A 179 7.89 -9.19 -21.80
N SER A 180 7.19 -9.12 -22.94
CA SER A 180 5.78 -8.71 -23.02
C SER A 180 4.76 -9.86 -23.00
N THR A 181 5.23 -11.12 -22.97
CA THR A 181 4.36 -12.30 -23.07
C THR A 181 3.93 -12.77 -21.68
N GLN A 182 2.62 -12.94 -21.48
CA GLN A 182 2.09 -13.61 -20.29
C GLN A 182 2.47 -15.09 -20.30
N VAL A 183 3.17 -15.52 -19.25
CA VAL A 183 3.60 -16.91 -19.05
C VAL A 183 2.58 -17.67 -18.23
N THR A 184 2.17 -17.11 -17.10
CA THR A 184 1.14 -17.70 -16.23
C THR A 184 0.31 -16.62 -15.54
N ARG A 185 -0.84 -17.04 -15.01
CA ARG A 185 -1.74 -16.22 -14.20
C ARG A 185 -2.16 -17.03 -12.98
N VAL A 186 -2.11 -16.39 -11.82
CA VAL A 186 -2.55 -16.93 -10.54
C VAL A 186 -3.70 -16.04 -10.07
N GLU A 187 -4.87 -16.63 -9.84
CA GLU A 187 -6.07 -15.90 -9.43
C GLU A 187 -6.43 -16.27 -7.99
N ASN A 188 -7.03 -15.33 -7.25
CA ASN A 188 -7.53 -15.55 -5.88
C ASN A 188 -6.47 -16.11 -4.92
N TYR A 189 -5.22 -15.67 -5.05
CA TYR A 189 -4.12 -16.13 -4.21
C TYR A 189 -4.13 -15.41 -2.86
N LYS A 190 -3.92 -16.15 -1.77
CA LYS A 190 -3.78 -15.59 -0.43
C LYS A 190 -2.38 -15.88 0.11
N GLY A 191 -1.62 -14.83 0.41
CA GLY A 191 -0.25 -14.91 0.93
C GLY A 191 0.49 -13.58 0.71
N SER A 192 1.77 -13.56 1.04
CA SER A 192 2.69 -12.41 0.85
C SER A 192 3.87 -12.74 -0.06
N ASN A 193 3.89 -13.94 -0.65
CA ASN A 193 4.88 -14.37 -1.61
C ASN A 193 4.33 -15.48 -2.50
N TYR A 194 4.88 -15.64 -3.70
CA TYR A 194 4.52 -16.72 -4.61
C TYR A 194 5.74 -17.20 -5.40
N ASN A 195 5.88 -18.51 -5.58
CA ASN A 195 7.01 -19.10 -6.31
C ASN A 195 6.63 -19.44 -7.76
N PHE A 196 7.08 -18.62 -8.70
CA PHE A 196 6.92 -18.80 -10.14
C PHE A 196 7.93 -19.74 -10.78
N ARG A 197 8.88 -20.29 -10.01
CA ARG A 197 10.02 -21.06 -10.52
C ARG A 197 9.59 -22.14 -11.50
N ASN A 198 8.46 -22.81 -11.27
CA ASN A 198 7.98 -23.91 -12.11
C ASN A 198 7.55 -23.43 -13.50
N ASP A 199 7.03 -22.22 -13.63
CA ASP A 199 6.53 -21.63 -14.88
C ASP A 199 7.66 -21.04 -15.74
N MET A 200 8.83 -20.84 -15.16
CA MET A 200 9.99 -20.22 -15.81
C MET A 200 10.80 -21.20 -16.67
N THR A 201 10.18 -21.77 -17.71
CA THR A 201 10.75 -22.87 -18.52
C THR A 201 11.68 -22.45 -19.67
N GLN A 202 11.89 -21.15 -19.90
CA GLN A 202 12.78 -20.67 -20.95
C GLN A 202 13.59 -19.48 -20.46
N LYS A 203 14.79 -19.29 -21.03
CA LYS A 203 15.63 -18.14 -20.70
C LYS A 203 14.97 -16.84 -21.15
N GLY A 204 15.27 -15.75 -20.47
CA GLY A 204 14.79 -14.42 -20.83
C GLY A 204 14.57 -13.52 -19.64
N THR A 205 14.17 -12.28 -19.91
CA THR A 205 13.85 -11.30 -18.87
C THR A 205 12.44 -11.55 -18.34
N TYR A 206 12.33 -11.71 -17.03
CA TYR A 206 11.07 -11.95 -16.32
C TYR A 206 10.73 -10.78 -15.39
N LYS A 207 9.43 -10.52 -15.27
CA LYS A 207 8.81 -9.67 -14.26
C LYS A 207 7.45 -10.24 -13.90
N PHE A 208 6.89 -9.85 -12.77
CA PHE A 208 5.50 -10.15 -12.45
C PHE A 208 4.73 -8.87 -12.22
N ARG A 209 3.41 -8.94 -12.42
CA ARG A 209 2.48 -7.92 -11.96
C ARG A 209 1.53 -8.52 -10.95
N ILE A 210 1.12 -7.71 -9.99
CA ILE A 210 0.20 -8.10 -8.92
C ILE A 210 -0.82 -6.99 -8.69
N ARG A 211 -2.03 -7.37 -8.28
CA ARG A 211 -3.05 -6.45 -7.77
C ARG A 211 -3.87 -7.12 -6.68
N THR A 212 -4.43 -6.32 -5.78
CA THR A 212 -5.44 -6.76 -4.84
C THR A 212 -6.74 -6.99 -5.60
N VAL A 213 -7.37 -8.14 -5.38
CA VAL A 213 -8.62 -8.52 -6.04
C VAL A 213 -9.70 -8.71 -5.02
N SER A 214 -10.94 -8.55 -5.45
CA SER A 214 -12.04 -8.95 -4.60
C SER A 214 -12.13 -10.45 -4.41
N HIS A 215 -12.77 -10.87 -3.32
CA HIS A 215 -12.96 -12.27 -3.01
C HIS A 215 -14.34 -12.54 -2.41
N GLY A 216 -15.03 -13.56 -2.94
CA GLY A 216 -16.35 -14.02 -2.47
C GLY A 216 -17.55 -13.44 -3.24
N ASP A 217 -18.73 -14.03 -3.01
CA ASP A 217 -19.97 -13.78 -3.79
C ASP A 217 -20.60 -12.39 -3.58
N LYS A 218 -20.10 -11.64 -2.59
CA LYS A 218 -20.64 -10.33 -2.19
C LYS A 218 -19.56 -9.27 -2.34
N ASP A 219 -19.11 -9.11 -3.57
CA ASP A 219 -18.02 -8.21 -3.85
C ASP A 219 -18.48 -6.74 -3.88
N TYR A 220 -18.01 -5.98 -2.90
CA TYR A 220 -18.27 -4.55 -2.78
C TYR A 220 -17.03 -3.71 -3.11
N GLY A 221 -15.89 -4.36 -3.41
CA GLY A 221 -14.61 -3.70 -3.70
C GLY A 221 -14.20 -3.85 -5.16
N ARG A 222 -13.73 -2.77 -5.77
CA ARG A 222 -13.06 -2.83 -7.07
C ARG A 222 -11.61 -3.27 -6.87
N HIS A 223 -11.11 -4.06 -7.80
CA HIS A 223 -9.69 -4.43 -7.90
C HIS A 223 -8.80 -3.17 -7.83
N SER A 224 -7.64 -3.31 -7.20
CA SER A 224 -6.63 -2.25 -7.24
C SER A 224 -6.05 -2.11 -8.65
N GLU A 225 -5.28 -1.04 -8.86
CA GLU A 225 -4.37 -0.95 -9.99
C GLU A 225 -3.32 -2.07 -9.97
N TRP A 226 -2.73 -2.35 -11.13
CA TRP A 226 -1.63 -3.29 -11.26
C TRP A 226 -0.31 -2.64 -10.85
N ILE A 227 0.44 -3.31 -9.97
CA ILE A 227 1.85 -2.99 -9.71
C ILE A 227 2.71 -4.02 -10.42
N THR A 228 3.83 -3.58 -10.98
CA THR A 228 4.77 -4.42 -11.72
C THR A 228 6.11 -4.43 -11.00
N SER A 229 6.67 -5.62 -10.79
CA SER A 229 7.99 -5.79 -10.18
C SER A 229 9.10 -5.28 -11.11
N ASP A 230 10.30 -5.16 -10.54
CA ASP A 230 11.52 -5.09 -11.34
C ASP A 230 11.72 -6.34 -12.22
N GLU A 231 12.59 -6.17 -13.21
CA GLU A 231 12.96 -7.21 -14.17
C GLU A 231 14.24 -7.93 -13.72
N PHE A 232 14.28 -9.26 -13.92
CA PHE A 232 15.53 -10.01 -13.84
C PHE A 232 15.71 -10.93 -15.04
N TYR A 233 16.94 -11.19 -15.44
CA TYR A 233 17.25 -12.13 -16.51
C TYR A 233 17.44 -13.55 -15.97
N LEU A 234 16.68 -14.49 -16.51
CA LEU A 234 16.85 -15.91 -16.26
C LEU A 234 17.69 -16.55 -17.37
N ASP A 235 18.85 -17.10 -17.00
CA ASP A 235 19.71 -17.83 -17.94
C ASP A 235 19.18 -19.23 -18.29
N ALA A 236 19.62 -19.77 -19.44
CA ALA A 236 19.28 -21.10 -19.92
C ALA A 236 19.58 -22.22 -18.91
N SER A 237 20.64 -22.08 -18.12
CA SER A 237 21.03 -23.04 -17.08
C SER A 237 20.04 -23.09 -15.90
N ASN A 238 19.24 -22.04 -15.72
CA ASN A 238 18.34 -21.87 -14.57
C ASN A 238 16.86 -22.05 -14.93
N VAL A 239 16.54 -22.44 -16.17
CA VAL A 239 15.14 -22.66 -16.57
C VAL A 239 14.53 -23.86 -15.85
N SER A 240 13.21 -23.86 -15.73
CA SER A 240 12.42 -24.98 -15.21
C SER A 240 12.25 -26.06 -16.26
N THR A 241 12.22 -27.32 -15.84
CA THR A 241 11.79 -28.43 -16.69
C THR A 241 10.26 -28.62 -16.67
N GLY A 242 9.53 -27.83 -15.87
CA GLY A 242 8.06 -27.81 -15.85
C GLY A 242 7.37 -29.04 -15.24
N ASN A 243 8.12 -30.00 -14.67
CA ASN A 243 7.57 -31.22 -14.08
C ASN A 243 7.56 -31.19 -12.55
N ASN A 244 6.38 -31.41 -11.95
CA ASN A 244 6.14 -31.59 -10.51
C ASN A 244 6.73 -32.88 -9.90
N ASN A 245 7.65 -33.56 -10.60
CA ASN A 245 8.29 -34.80 -10.15
C ASN A 245 9.80 -34.67 -10.19
N VAL A 246 10.32 -33.63 -9.55
CA VAL A 246 11.63 -33.74 -8.92
C VAL A 246 11.43 -33.50 -7.43
N THR A 247 11.18 -34.59 -6.72
CA THR A 247 11.72 -34.76 -5.37
C THR A 247 13.25 -34.75 -5.46
N THR A 248 13.84 -33.62 -5.84
CA THR A 248 15.16 -33.32 -5.31
C THR A 248 14.83 -32.92 -3.89
N GLN A 249 15.08 -33.86 -2.96
CA GLN A 249 15.50 -33.49 -1.62
C GLN A 249 16.28 -32.18 -1.74
N VAL A 250 15.70 -31.09 -1.27
CA VAL A 250 16.42 -29.83 -1.11
C VAL A 250 17.54 -30.20 -0.14
N GLY A 251 18.70 -30.54 -0.68
CA GLY A 251 19.88 -30.82 0.12
C GLY A 251 20.07 -29.59 0.97
N SER A 252 20.01 -29.77 2.29
CA SER A 252 20.35 -28.74 3.27
C SER A 252 21.70 -28.16 2.88
N GLY A 253 21.71 -26.99 2.23
CA GLY A 253 22.94 -26.50 1.61
C GLY A 253 22.84 -25.66 0.35
N VAL A 254 21.69 -25.51 -0.32
CA VAL A 254 21.62 -24.66 -1.55
C VAL A 254 21.57 -23.16 -1.20
N GLY A 255 22.28 -22.34 -1.97
CA GLY A 255 22.38 -20.89 -1.75
C GLY A 255 23.53 -20.51 -0.80
N TRP A 256 23.38 -19.39 -0.09
CA TRP A 256 24.35 -18.91 0.89
C TRP A 256 24.34 -19.77 2.15
N ASN A 257 25.50 -20.28 2.53
CA ASN A 257 25.69 -21.11 3.72
C ASN A 257 26.84 -20.57 4.55
N LYS A 258 26.62 -20.41 5.84
CA LYS A 258 27.66 -20.00 6.78
C LYS A 258 28.19 -21.21 7.54
N SER A 259 29.51 -21.36 7.58
CA SER A 259 30.20 -22.34 8.44
C SER A 259 31.26 -21.61 9.25
N GLY A 260 31.11 -21.59 10.58
CA GLY A 260 31.86 -20.69 11.45
C GLY A 260 31.63 -19.22 11.04
N ASP A 261 32.71 -18.49 10.78
CA ASP A 261 32.67 -17.09 10.30
C ASP A 261 32.81 -16.96 8.78
N THR A 262 32.80 -18.07 8.05
CA THR A 262 33.02 -18.07 6.60
C THR A 262 31.74 -18.38 5.83
N TRP A 263 31.50 -17.62 4.78
CA TRP A 263 30.37 -17.82 3.87
C TRP A 263 30.79 -18.62 2.64
N TYR A 264 29.88 -19.46 2.19
CA TYR A 264 29.99 -20.35 1.03
C TYR A 264 28.72 -20.22 0.19
N PHE A 265 28.81 -20.43 -1.12
CA PHE A 265 27.64 -20.46 -1.98
C PHE A 265 27.56 -21.80 -2.71
N ARG A 266 26.45 -22.53 -2.55
CA ARG A 266 26.18 -23.72 -3.38
C ARG A 266 25.14 -23.42 -4.43
N PHE A 267 25.45 -23.81 -5.64
CA PHE A 267 24.53 -23.76 -6.76
C PHE A 267 23.38 -24.76 -6.59
N PRO A 268 22.27 -24.57 -7.33
CA PRO A 268 21.12 -25.46 -7.25
C PRO A 268 21.39 -26.92 -7.65
N ASP A 269 22.45 -27.19 -8.42
CA ASP A 269 22.92 -28.54 -8.76
C ASP A 269 23.69 -29.22 -7.61
N GLY A 270 23.86 -28.52 -6.47
CA GLY A 270 24.59 -28.98 -5.29
C GLY A 270 26.09 -28.69 -5.35
N SER A 271 26.62 -28.19 -6.47
CA SER A 271 28.03 -27.82 -6.59
C SER A 271 28.35 -26.59 -5.74
N LEU A 272 29.55 -26.57 -5.16
CA LEU A 272 30.04 -25.43 -4.38
C LEU A 272 30.71 -24.44 -5.33
N LYS A 273 30.37 -23.15 -5.23
CA LYS A 273 31.15 -22.11 -5.90
C LYS A 273 32.53 -22.06 -5.28
N THR A 274 33.53 -22.38 -6.10
CA THR A 274 34.94 -22.17 -5.80
C THR A 274 35.55 -21.35 -6.91
N ASN A 275 36.62 -20.63 -6.59
CA ASN A 275 37.45 -19.84 -7.50
C ASN A 275 36.74 -18.71 -8.26
N GLY A 276 37.24 -17.50 -8.06
CA GLY A 276 36.95 -16.35 -8.91
C GLY A 276 35.58 -15.74 -8.67
N TRP A 277 35.14 -14.96 -9.66
CA TRP A 277 33.98 -14.10 -9.57
C TRP A 277 32.66 -14.87 -9.71
N GLU A 278 31.63 -14.40 -9.02
CA GLU A 278 30.25 -14.83 -9.22
C GLU A 278 29.28 -13.66 -9.07
N TYR A 279 28.27 -13.59 -9.93
CA TYR A 279 27.24 -12.55 -9.87
C TYR A 279 25.95 -13.13 -9.28
N ILE A 280 25.60 -12.71 -8.07
CA ILE A 280 24.50 -13.27 -7.28
C ILE A 280 23.65 -12.12 -6.77
N ALA A 281 22.34 -12.13 -7.07
CA ALA A 281 21.39 -11.13 -6.59
C ALA A 281 21.90 -9.67 -6.74
N ASP A 282 22.27 -9.31 -7.97
CA ASP A 282 22.76 -7.97 -8.34
C ASP A 282 24.08 -7.53 -7.68
N LYS A 283 24.87 -8.48 -7.14
CA LYS A 283 26.17 -8.21 -6.52
C LYS A 283 27.22 -9.16 -7.06
N TRP A 284 28.43 -8.61 -7.25
CA TRP A 284 29.62 -9.42 -7.52
C TRP A 284 30.25 -9.89 -6.22
N TYR A 285 30.58 -11.18 -6.16
CA TYR A 285 31.32 -11.83 -5.07
C TYR A 285 32.58 -12.47 -5.63
N LEU A 286 33.58 -12.66 -4.78
CA LEU A 286 34.81 -13.37 -5.12
C LEU A 286 35.00 -14.54 -4.16
N PHE A 287 35.34 -15.70 -4.71
CA PHE A 287 35.56 -16.92 -3.93
C PHE A 287 36.97 -17.44 -4.14
N ASP A 288 37.56 -18.01 -3.09
CA ASP A 288 38.83 -18.73 -3.21
C ASP A 288 38.64 -20.19 -3.65
N ASP A 289 39.75 -20.91 -3.75
CA ASP A 289 39.82 -22.31 -4.17
C ASP A 289 39.06 -23.28 -3.27
N ALA A 290 38.93 -22.96 -1.99
CA ALA A 290 38.13 -23.68 -1.02
C ALA A 290 36.64 -23.27 -1.00
N GLY A 291 36.25 -22.30 -1.82
CA GLY A 291 34.87 -21.78 -1.91
C GLY A 291 34.49 -20.81 -0.80
N ARG A 292 35.48 -20.27 -0.08
CA ARG A 292 35.26 -19.24 0.93
C ARG A 292 35.02 -17.90 0.23
N MET A 293 33.94 -17.23 0.61
CA MET A 293 33.64 -15.88 0.15
C MET A 293 34.68 -14.90 0.71
N LEU A 294 35.27 -14.12 -0.17
CA LEU A 294 36.34 -13.18 0.16
C LEU A 294 35.79 -11.79 0.52
N THR A 295 36.44 -11.14 1.48
CA THR A 295 36.16 -9.76 1.93
C THR A 295 37.44 -8.93 1.90
N GLY A 296 37.34 -7.60 1.98
CA GLY A 296 38.48 -6.69 1.97
C GLY A 296 39.19 -6.57 0.61
N TRP A 297 40.45 -6.18 0.64
CA TRP A 297 41.30 -6.00 -0.55
C TRP A 297 41.62 -7.34 -1.22
N GLN A 298 41.33 -7.43 -2.52
CA GLN A 298 41.58 -8.62 -3.33
C GLN A 298 42.37 -8.25 -4.58
N LYS A 299 43.38 -9.06 -4.91
CA LYS A 299 44.17 -8.90 -6.13
C LYS A 299 43.81 -10.02 -7.11
N VAL A 300 43.20 -9.67 -8.23
CA VAL A 300 42.75 -10.61 -9.26
C VAL A 300 43.36 -10.20 -10.59
N GLU A 301 44.12 -11.11 -11.21
CA GLU A 301 44.77 -10.87 -12.52
C GLU A 301 45.64 -9.60 -12.60
N GLY A 302 46.27 -9.23 -11.48
CA GLY A 302 47.11 -8.03 -11.40
C GLY A 302 46.36 -6.74 -11.00
N GLU A 303 45.03 -6.78 -10.99
CA GLU A 303 44.16 -5.67 -10.64
C GLU A 303 43.65 -5.78 -9.20
N TYR A 304 43.39 -4.64 -8.56
CA TYR A 304 42.89 -4.58 -7.18
C TYR A 304 41.39 -4.29 -7.15
N TYR A 305 40.69 -5.03 -6.30
CA TYR A 305 39.26 -4.91 -6.02
C TYR A 305 39.06 -4.81 -4.50
N TYR A 306 37.95 -4.23 -4.08
CA TYR A 306 37.59 -4.14 -2.67
C TYR A 306 36.22 -4.74 -2.44
N MET A 307 36.17 -5.78 -1.61
CA MET A 307 34.98 -6.48 -1.20
C MET A 307 34.55 -5.96 0.18
N ASN A 308 33.30 -5.56 0.37
CA ASN A 308 32.84 -5.08 1.68
C ASN A 308 32.72 -6.24 2.70
N SER A 309 32.28 -5.94 3.93
CA SER A 309 32.10 -6.94 4.99
C SER A 309 31.07 -8.03 4.68
N TYR A 310 30.18 -7.81 3.71
CA TYR A 310 29.21 -8.77 3.21
C TYR A 310 29.70 -9.52 1.95
N GLY A 311 30.94 -9.26 1.50
CA GLY A 311 31.51 -9.88 0.31
C GLY A 311 31.05 -9.28 -1.01
N HIS A 312 30.36 -8.13 -1.00
CA HIS A 312 29.99 -7.44 -2.23
C HIS A 312 31.18 -6.65 -2.78
N MET A 313 31.45 -6.76 -4.07
CA MET A 313 32.39 -5.88 -4.77
C MET A 313 31.88 -4.44 -4.70
N THR A 314 32.75 -3.53 -4.29
CA THR A 314 32.43 -2.11 -4.15
C THR A 314 32.83 -1.30 -5.37
N THR A 315 32.19 -0.14 -5.52
CA THR A 315 32.54 0.92 -6.47
C THR A 315 32.59 2.26 -5.73
N GLY A 316 33.24 3.26 -6.32
CA GLY A 316 33.40 4.59 -5.73
C GLY A 316 34.47 4.65 -4.65
N TRP A 317 34.38 5.67 -3.81
CA TRP A 317 35.34 5.97 -2.74
C TRP A 317 35.31 4.93 -1.62
N GLN A 318 36.48 4.41 -1.26
CA GLN A 318 36.69 3.49 -0.14
C GLN A 318 37.80 4.00 0.77
N GLN A 319 37.56 4.03 2.08
CA GLN A 319 38.58 4.38 3.06
C GLN A 319 39.18 3.13 3.66
N SER A 320 40.50 3.02 3.66
CA SER A 320 41.24 1.90 4.24
C SER A 320 42.54 2.39 4.85
N ASN A 321 42.81 2.02 6.11
CA ASN A 321 44.01 2.43 6.86
C ASN A 321 44.29 3.95 6.81
N GLY A 322 43.24 4.77 6.92
CA GLY A 322 43.34 6.23 6.92
C GLY A 322 43.60 6.86 5.53
N LYS A 323 43.61 6.07 4.46
CA LYS A 323 43.77 6.55 3.08
C LYS A 323 42.49 6.31 2.28
N TRP A 324 42.26 7.16 1.28
CA TRP A 324 41.14 7.04 0.34
C TRP A 324 41.59 6.40 -0.96
N TYR A 325 40.75 5.52 -1.50
CA TYR A 325 40.95 4.83 -2.77
C TYR A 325 39.67 4.95 -3.59
N TYR A 326 39.77 4.88 -4.91
CA TYR A 326 38.59 4.89 -5.78
C TYR A 326 38.48 3.60 -6.58
N MET A 327 37.38 2.87 -6.38
CA MET A 327 37.04 1.69 -7.15
C MET A 327 36.20 2.12 -8.36
N ASN A 328 36.65 1.79 -9.57
CA ASN A 328 36.06 2.26 -10.83
C ASN A 328 34.56 1.99 -10.87
N ALA A 329 33.76 3.04 -11.02
CA ALA A 329 32.31 2.89 -11.17
C ALA A 329 31.93 2.48 -12.60
N GLU A 330 32.82 2.70 -13.57
CA GLU A 330 32.62 2.42 -14.99
C GLU A 330 33.33 1.14 -15.42
N VAL A 331 33.21 0.74 -16.69
CA VAL A 331 33.85 -0.47 -17.21
C VAL A 331 35.37 -0.26 -17.38
N PRO A 332 36.24 -1.17 -16.89
CA PRO A 332 35.94 -2.35 -16.07
C PRO A 332 35.59 -1.98 -14.62
N ARG A 333 34.39 -2.41 -14.19
CA ARG A 333 33.77 -1.98 -12.92
C ARG A 333 34.44 -2.64 -11.73
N GLY A 334 34.61 -1.88 -10.66
CA GLY A 334 35.20 -2.31 -9.39
C GLY A 334 36.73 -2.34 -9.37
N LYS A 335 37.43 -2.14 -10.49
CA LYS A 335 38.90 -2.05 -10.52
C LYS A 335 39.38 -0.78 -9.81
N MET A 336 40.38 -0.89 -8.94
CA MET A 336 40.98 0.26 -8.28
C MET A 336 41.68 1.17 -9.30
N LEU A 337 41.39 2.48 -9.25
CA LEU A 337 42.13 3.47 -10.02
C LEU A 337 43.50 3.72 -9.37
N SER A 338 44.54 3.84 -10.20
CA SER A 338 45.90 4.20 -9.78
C SER A 338 46.61 4.96 -10.88
N ASN A 339 47.55 5.82 -10.49
CA ASN A 339 48.35 6.68 -11.36
C ASN A 339 47.49 7.47 -12.37
N THR A 340 46.34 7.98 -11.93
CA THR A 340 45.34 8.56 -12.83
C THR A 340 44.56 9.70 -12.19
N TRP A 341 44.05 10.59 -13.03
CA TRP A 341 43.09 11.61 -12.65
C TRP A 341 41.69 11.01 -12.56
N LEU A 342 40.93 11.48 -11.58
CA LEU A 342 39.51 11.20 -11.41
C LEU A 342 38.74 12.53 -11.46
N HIS A 343 37.74 12.59 -12.33
CA HIS A 343 36.81 13.72 -12.39
C HIS A 343 35.46 13.25 -11.83
N SER A 344 35.07 13.84 -10.70
CA SER A 344 33.81 13.55 -10.03
C SER A 344 32.64 14.32 -10.67
N SER A 345 31.42 13.81 -10.51
CA SER A 345 30.19 14.39 -11.06
C SER A 345 29.88 15.79 -10.52
N ASP A 346 30.44 16.16 -9.37
CA ASP A 346 30.36 17.50 -8.77
C ASP A 346 31.40 18.49 -9.32
N GLY A 347 32.11 18.13 -10.39
CA GLY A 347 33.07 18.99 -11.08
C GLY A 347 34.46 19.04 -10.42
N LYS A 348 34.70 18.21 -9.40
CA LYS A 348 35.98 18.16 -8.68
C LYS A 348 36.94 17.17 -9.31
N TYR A 349 38.22 17.54 -9.29
CA TYR A 349 39.31 16.69 -9.77
C TYR A 349 40.11 16.12 -8.60
N TYR A 350 40.48 14.85 -8.71
CA TYR A 350 41.30 14.12 -7.75
C TYR A 350 42.42 13.41 -8.50
N TYR A 351 43.46 13.02 -7.78
CA TYR A 351 44.51 12.17 -8.33
C TYR A 351 44.78 11.00 -7.41
N LEU A 352 44.89 9.79 -8.00
CA LEU A 352 45.20 8.56 -7.30
C LEU A 352 46.66 8.20 -7.63
N ASP A 353 47.48 8.02 -6.60
CA ASP A 353 48.92 7.73 -6.75
C ASP A 353 49.18 6.33 -7.33
N SER A 354 50.46 5.94 -7.43
CA SER A 354 50.86 4.64 -7.95
C SER A 354 50.36 3.45 -7.12
N ASN A 355 49.99 3.67 -5.86
CA ASN A 355 49.39 2.68 -4.97
C ASN A 355 47.85 2.80 -4.92
N GLY A 356 47.27 3.70 -5.72
CA GLY A 356 45.84 4.01 -5.76
C GLY A 356 45.34 4.92 -4.64
N ALA A 357 46.22 5.41 -3.77
CA ALA A 357 45.82 6.30 -2.68
C ALA A 357 45.58 7.72 -3.23
N MET A 358 44.49 8.35 -2.79
CA MET A 358 44.16 9.73 -3.10
C MET A 358 45.25 10.67 -2.59
N CYS A 359 45.76 11.52 -3.47
CA CYS A 359 46.76 12.52 -3.11
C CYS A 359 46.16 13.66 -2.28
N GLU A 360 46.96 14.19 -1.37
CA GLU A 360 46.69 15.37 -0.57
C GLU A 360 47.93 16.27 -0.52
N GLY A 361 47.72 17.57 -0.34
CA GLY A 361 48.79 18.56 -0.34
C GLY A 361 49.44 18.78 -1.70
N TRP A 362 50.65 19.32 -1.68
CA TRP A 362 51.47 19.57 -2.87
C TRP A 362 51.95 18.25 -3.48
N THR A 363 51.55 17.98 -4.72
CA THR A 363 51.91 16.75 -5.46
C THR A 363 52.42 17.10 -6.86
N GLN A 364 53.54 16.50 -7.27
CA GLN A 364 54.07 16.65 -8.64
C GLN A 364 53.54 15.53 -9.55
N ILE A 365 52.86 15.91 -10.64
CA ILE A 365 52.28 14.99 -11.63
C ILE A 365 52.78 15.39 -13.02
N SER A 366 53.48 14.47 -13.69
CA SER A 366 54.05 14.68 -15.04
C SER A 366 54.86 15.99 -15.16
N GLY A 367 55.64 16.33 -14.13
CA GLY A 367 56.51 17.51 -14.10
C GLY A 367 55.85 18.81 -13.60
N ASN A 368 54.52 18.87 -13.50
CA ASN A 368 53.79 20.03 -12.98
C ASN A 368 53.41 19.83 -11.50
N TRP A 369 53.38 20.90 -10.72
CA TRP A 369 52.92 20.87 -9.33
C TRP A 369 51.44 21.21 -9.24
N TYR A 370 50.71 20.44 -8.43
CA TYR A 370 49.30 20.62 -8.12
C TYR A 370 49.12 20.61 -6.61
N TYR A 371 48.03 21.18 -6.12
CA TYR A 371 47.65 21.11 -4.72
C TYR A 371 46.27 20.47 -4.57
N PHE A 372 46.18 19.47 -3.69
CA PHE A 372 44.93 18.79 -3.32
C PHE A 372 44.59 19.12 -1.86
N TYR A 373 43.39 19.58 -1.57
CA TYR A 373 43.04 20.02 -0.22
C TYR A 373 43.05 18.84 0.78
N PRO A 374 43.88 18.88 1.85
CA PRO A 374 43.93 17.80 2.84
C PRO A 374 42.54 17.45 3.42
N GLY A 375 42.30 16.17 3.67
CA GLY A 375 41.03 15.61 4.13
C GLY A 375 39.97 15.45 3.03
N SER A 376 39.91 16.37 2.07
CA SER A 376 38.89 16.37 1.02
C SER A 376 39.40 15.95 -0.36
N GLY A 377 40.71 16.01 -0.59
CA GLY A 377 41.41 15.48 -1.75
C GLY A 377 41.17 16.15 -3.10
N TYR A 378 40.28 17.13 -3.22
CA TYR A 378 40.02 17.77 -4.50
C TYR A 378 41.10 18.81 -4.84
N MET A 379 41.40 18.92 -6.13
CA MET A 379 42.41 19.79 -6.69
C MET A 379 41.99 21.26 -6.59
N ALA A 380 42.92 22.11 -6.16
CA ALA A 380 42.77 23.56 -6.19
C ALA A 380 42.97 24.10 -7.62
N THR A 381 42.08 25.00 -8.07
CA THR A 381 42.17 25.68 -9.38
C THR A 381 41.87 27.16 -9.22
N ASN A 382 42.42 27.99 -10.12
CA ASN A 382 42.20 29.44 -10.17
C ASN A 382 42.35 30.14 -8.80
N THR A 383 43.33 29.72 -8.00
CA THR A 383 43.50 30.20 -6.63
C THR A 383 44.97 30.35 -6.28
N THR A 384 45.27 30.88 -5.10
CA THR A 384 46.62 30.90 -4.52
C THR A 384 46.61 30.05 -3.26
N VAL A 385 47.54 29.10 -3.19
CA VAL A 385 47.78 28.29 -1.98
C VAL A 385 49.16 28.68 -1.47
N ASP A 386 49.23 29.09 -0.21
CA ASP A 386 50.39 29.74 0.40
C ASP A 386 50.83 31.00 -0.37
N SER A 387 51.86 30.88 -1.22
CA SER A 387 52.38 31.95 -2.09
C SER A 387 52.45 31.53 -3.56
N PHE A 388 51.84 30.40 -3.92
CA PHE A 388 51.91 29.80 -5.26
C PHE A 388 50.56 29.91 -5.97
N ARG A 389 50.55 30.58 -7.12
CA ARG A 389 49.35 30.76 -7.95
C ARG A 389 49.08 29.52 -8.81
N LEU A 390 47.88 28.96 -8.70
CA LEU A 390 47.41 27.82 -9.49
C LEU A 390 46.46 28.29 -10.60
N GLY A 391 46.70 27.82 -11.83
CA GLY A 391 45.91 28.17 -13.00
C GLY A 391 44.55 27.47 -13.07
N ALA A 392 43.82 27.67 -14.18
CA ALA A 392 42.52 27.05 -14.42
C ALA A 392 42.59 25.51 -14.52
N ASN A 393 43.73 24.98 -14.97
CA ASN A 393 44.01 23.55 -14.99
C ASN A 393 44.60 23.02 -13.67
N GLY A 394 44.68 23.86 -12.62
CA GLY A 394 45.22 23.53 -11.30
C GLY A 394 46.74 23.46 -11.20
N ALA A 395 47.47 23.58 -12.31
CA ALA A 395 48.93 23.56 -12.29
C ALA A 395 49.49 24.87 -11.72
N TRP A 396 50.59 24.78 -10.96
CA TRP A 396 51.35 25.92 -10.49
C TRP A 396 51.91 26.74 -11.66
N VAL A 397 51.53 28.02 -11.70
CA VAL A 397 52.05 29.02 -12.64
C VAL A 397 53.33 29.59 -12.07
N ARG A 398 54.45 29.22 -12.69
CA ARG A 398 55.79 29.71 -12.33
C ARG A 398 55.99 31.17 -12.69
#